data_AF-A0A914YH87-F1
#
_entry.id   AF-A0A914YH87-F1
#
_cell.length_a   1.000
_cell.length_b   1.000
_cell.length_c   1.000
_cell.angle_alpha   90.00
_cell.angle_beta   90.00
_cell.angle_gamma   90.00
#
_symmetry.space_group_name_H-M   'P 1'
#
loop_
_entity.id
_entity.type
_entity.pdbx_description
1 polymer ?
#
loop_
_entity_poly.entity_id
_entity_poly.type
_entity_poly.pdbx_seq_one_letter_code
_entity_poly.pdbx_strand_id
1 'polypeptide(L)'
;MTRGTFRSGERLALEHLFNAAAIKQELLLSSRNKRAAAAAESTTISSSEFEGDNFTINYDDYGVDGDDNETITPCGMYVSLGKPLLPYILIDGSVKAIFEVESFEKLFELSTLKNLCKLDDIIDQVIKETDDRDFVSPAPFSFNLPNYVMCANGSYIKTCQDLDQKTADAFKDIVVTCLNPKTEAEILNCETNFATQIRDYILQIPNPSHQIPQGPVFVGAILKLYSNLAIGASPESSNKFFTTLLDRLSNNLGDKIKLKGLFVGSKNAFFEEALYADIILGGGSLAMVSLGILLYSKSFAFTFIVLSGMAFAVGTSFFVYTAIFRITFFPFINFLVIVIAIAVGADDAFLLSYQFEKHKTELKQWNAKLLNLDPDLMSQKDKQLGYSYSFNETMDFGALDLQGAQRFYGGL
;
A
#
# COMPACT_ATOMS: atom_id res chain seq x y z
N MET A 1 19.78 -14.63 11.06
CA MET A 1 21.09 -14.22 10.52
C MET A 1 20.89 -13.91 9.04
N THR A 2 20.84 -12.64 8.64
CA THR A 2 21.91 -12.03 7.85
C THR A 2 22.07 -10.55 8.25
N ARG A 3 22.95 -10.32 9.23
CA ARG A 3 23.46 -8.97 9.56
C ARG A 3 24.67 -8.74 8.67
N GLY A 4 24.69 -7.66 7.89
CA GLY A 4 25.89 -7.20 7.18
C GLY A 4 25.77 -6.98 5.67
N THR A 5 24.70 -6.34 5.19
CA THR A 5 24.74 -5.74 3.84
C THR A 5 24.80 -4.22 3.93
N PHE A 6 25.64 -3.63 3.07
CA PHE A 6 25.88 -2.20 2.87
C PHE A 6 24.59 -1.35 2.83
N ARG A 7 23.47 -1.94 2.37
CA ARG A 7 22.16 -1.31 2.29
C ARG A 7 21.43 -1.08 3.62
N SER A 8 21.80 -1.77 4.69
CA SER A 8 21.20 -1.54 6.03
C SER A 8 21.71 -0.25 6.67
N GLY A 9 22.96 0.13 6.39
CA GLY A 9 23.53 1.40 6.84
C GLY A 9 22.99 2.58 6.03
N GLU A 10 22.81 2.39 4.72
CA GLU A 10 22.18 3.39 3.86
C GLU A 10 20.74 3.69 4.28
N ARG A 11 19.94 2.69 4.68
CA ARG A 11 18.55 2.91 5.11
C ARG A 11 18.45 3.72 6.41
N LEU A 12 19.34 3.46 7.37
CA LEU A 12 19.42 4.21 8.62
C LEU A 12 19.95 5.64 8.39
N ALA A 13 20.93 5.80 7.50
CA ALA A 13 21.44 7.11 7.10
C ALA A 13 20.40 7.91 6.29
N LEU A 14 19.58 7.24 5.46
CA LEU A 14 18.45 7.84 4.76
C LEU A 14 17.40 8.33 5.76
N GLU A 15 17.01 7.52 6.74
CA GLU A 15 16.07 7.90 7.80
C GLU A 15 16.58 9.09 8.63
N HIS A 16 17.88 9.14 8.95
CA HIS A 16 18.48 10.29 9.62
C HIS A 16 18.57 11.54 8.74
N LEU A 17 18.82 11.40 7.44
CA LEU A 17 18.75 12.51 6.47
C LEU A 17 17.33 13.03 6.26
N PHE A 18 16.33 12.15 6.26
CA PHE A 18 14.91 12.50 6.17
C PHE A 18 14.41 13.23 7.40
N ASN A 19 14.79 12.77 8.60
CA ASN A 19 14.50 13.48 9.84
C ASN A 19 15.21 14.83 9.89
N ALA A 20 16.46 14.93 9.42
CA ALA A 20 17.16 16.21 9.34
C ALA A 20 16.54 17.18 8.32
N ALA A 21 16.02 16.67 7.19
CA ALA A 21 15.32 17.48 6.18
C ALA A 21 13.95 17.96 6.69
N ALA A 22 13.19 17.10 7.38
CA ALA A 22 11.93 17.47 8.02
C ALA A 22 12.13 18.53 9.12
N ILE A 23 13.16 18.37 9.96
CA ILE A 23 13.54 19.37 10.98
C ILE A 23 13.96 20.69 10.35
N LYS A 24 14.71 20.65 9.23
CA LYS A 24 15.10 21.87 8.49
C LYS A 24 13.89 22.57 7.87
N GLN A 25 12.87 21.83 7.45
CA GLN A 25 11.63 22.38 6.90
C GLN A 25 10.71 22.97 7.98
N GLU A 26 10.62 22.35 9.16
CA GLU A 26 9.98 22.95 10.33
C GLU A 26 10.68 24.23 10.79
N LEU A 27 12.01 24.26 10.77
CA LEU A 27 12.81 25.46 11.09
C LEU A 27 12.55 26.60 10.09
N LEU A 28 12.39 26.29 8.80
CA LEU A 28 12.09 27.27 7.75
C LEU A 28 10.65 27.81 7.88
N LEU A 29 9.68 26.96 8.23
CA LEU A 29 8.30 27.36 8.49
C LEU A 29 8.18 28.18 9.78
N SER A 30 8.90 27.79 10.85
CA SER A 30 9.00 28.56 12.09
C SER A 30 9.66 29.93 11.88
N SER A 31 10.70 30.00 11.04
CA SER A 31 11.34 31.25 10.63
C SER A 31 10.39 32.15 9.81
N ARG A 32 9.59 31.58 8.90
CA ARG A 32 8.58 32.34 8.15
C ARG A 32 7.49 32.90 9.09
N ASN A 33 7.01 32.11 10.03
CA ASN A 33 5.98 32.53 10.99
C ASN A 33 6.51 33.61 11.97
N LYS A 34 7.78 33.53 12.39
CA LYS A 34 8.41 34.57 13.22
C LYS A 34 8.63 35.88 12.45
N ARG A 35 8.95 35.81 11.15
CA ARG A 35 9.08 37.01 10.29
C ARG A 35 7.71 37.64 9.98
N ALA A 36 6.67 36.83 9.79
CA ALA A 36 5.29 37.31 9.63
C ALA A 36 4.76 37.95 10.91
N ALA A 37 5.10 37.41 12.10
CA ALA A 37 4.76 38.01 13.38
C ALA A 37 5.52 39.33 13.63
N ALA A 38 6.81 39.42 13.27
CA ALA A 38 7.60 40.64 13.38
C ALA A 38 7.16 41.73 12.39
N ALA A 39 6.66 41.36 11.21
CA ALA A 39 6.10 42.30 10.23
C ALA A 39 4.73 42.87 10.65
N ALA A 40 3.96 42.15 11.48
CA ALA A 40 2.69 42.62 12.01
C ALA A 40 2.83 43.61 13.19
N GLU A 41 4.02 43.70 13.79
CA GLU A 41 4.27 44.51 15.00
C GLU A 41 5.00 45.85 14.71
N SER A 42 5.37 46.13 13.46
CA SER A 42 6.17 47.32 13.11
C SER A 42 5.39 48.49 12.50
N THR A 43 4.06 48.44 12.44
CA THR A 43 3.22 49.59 12.02
C THR A 43 2.86 50.46 13.23
N THR A 44 3.87 51.03 13.88
CA THR A 44 3.68 52.22 14.74
C THR A 44 4.95 53.05 14.71
N ILE A 45 4.95 54.04 13.83
CA ILE A 45 6.01 55.04 13.68
C ILE A 45 5.97 55.98 14.90
N SER A 46 7.13 56.20 15.53
CA SER A 46 7.53 57.53 15.97
C SER A 46 9.04 57.70 15.75
N SER A 47 9.36 58.83 15.12
CA SER A 47 10.67 59.26 14.64
C SER A 47 11.43 60.04 15.71
N SER A 48 12.75 59.85 15.78
CA SER A 48 13.69 60.91 16.21
C SER A 48 15.08 60.70 15.63
N GLU A 49 15.68 61.81 15.22
CA GLU A 49 16.99 62.08 14.60
C GLU A 49 18.21 61.36 15.21
N PHE A 50 19.20 61.02 14.37
CA PHE A 50 20.60 61.46 14.57
C PHE A 50 21.45 61.33 13.29
N GLU A 51 22.21 62.38 12.99
CA GLU A 51 23.22 62.55 11.93
C GLU A 51 24.45 61.65 12.14
N GLY A 52 25.06 61.19 11.03
CA GLY A 52 26.39 60.59 11.04
C GLY A 52 26.73 59.93 9.70
N ASP A 53 27.53 60.64 8.89
CA ASP A 53 28.04 60.16 7.61
C ASP A 53 28.77 58.81 7.77
N ASN A 54 28.14 57.75 7.29
CA ASN A 54 28.76 56.45 7.11
C ASN A 54 28.65 56.08 5.63
N PHE A 55 29.79 55.85 4.99
CA PHE A 55 29.84 55.39 3.60
C PHE A 55 29.32 53.95 3.56
N THR A 56 28.00 53.78 3.48
CA THR A 56 27.36 52.50 3.18
C THR A 56 27.39 52.30 1.67
N ILE A 57 28.15 51.31 1.23
CA ILE A 57 28.06 50.76 -0.12
C ILE A 57 26.61 50.29 -0.30
N ASN A 58 25.88 50.98 -1.15
CA ASN A 58 24.50 50.62 -1.49
C ASN A 58 24.55 49.38 -2.38
N TYR A 59 24.18 48.23 -1.83
CA TYR A 59 24.07 46.97 -2.57
C TYR A 59 22.80 46.90 -3.43
N ASP A 60 21.90 47.88 -3.33
CA ASP A 60 20.67 47.97 -4.13
C ASP A 60 20.98 48.37 -5.59
N ASP A 61 22.23 48.76 -5.90
CA ASP A 61 22.70 49.07 -7.26
C ASP A 61 23.08 47.80 -8.08
N TYR A 62 23.07 46.62 -7.44
CA TYR A 62 23.09 45.33 -8.13
C TYR A 62 21.66 44.80 -8.23
N GLY A 63 20.92 45.37 -9.18
CA GLY A 63 19.50 45.10 -9.41
C GLY A 63 19.08 43.65 -9.16
N VAL A 64 18.47 43.44 -8.00
CA VAL A 64 17.54 42.36 -7.71
C VAL A 64 16.38 42.96 -6.94
N ASP A 65 15.66 43.88 -7.58
CA ASP A 65 14.27 44.15 -7.26
C ASP A 65 13.45 42.96 -7.77
N GLY A 66 13.56 41.83 -7.09
CA GLY A 66 12.59 40.76 -7.20
C GLY A 66 11.49 41.05 -6.19
N ASP A 67 10.37 41.59 -6.66
CA ASP A 67 9.13 41.66 -5.88
C ASP A 67 8.90 40.29 -5.20
N ASP A 68 8.96 40.25 -3.87
CA ASP A 68 8.77 39.05 -3.02
C ASP A 68 7.32 38.52 -3.02
N ASN A 69 6.58 38.77 -4.10
CA ASN A 69 5.22 38.30 -4.35
C ASN A 69 5.04 37.69 -5.75
N GLU A 70 6.11 37.21 -6.39
CA GLU A 70 5.98 36.36 -7.57
C GLU A 70 5.17 35.10 -7.22
N THR A 71 3.93 35.06 -7.69
CA THR A 71 3.10 33.86 -7.67
C THR A 71 3.88 32.75 -8.35
N ILE A 72 4.26 31.72 -7.60
CA ILE A 72 4.94 30.55 -8.16
C ILE A 72 4.05 30.03 -9.28
N THR A 73 4.56 30.02 -10.51
CA THR A 73 3.84 29.51 -11.68
C THR A 73 4.12 28.02 -11.85
N PRO A 74 3.21 27.23 -12.48
CA PRO A 74 3.48 25.82 -12.77
C PRO A 74 4.80 25.63 -13.53
N CYS A 75 5.09 26.53 -14.47
CA CYS A 75 6.31 26.50 -15.27
C CYS A 75 7.57 26.80 -14.46
N GLY A 76 7.51 27.79 -13.56
CA GLY A 76 8.61 28.08 -12.62
C GLY A 76 8.92 26.90 -11.71
N MET A 77 7.88 26.17 -11.29
CA MET A 77 8.02 24.94 -10.49
C MET A 77 8.74 23.82 -11.27
N TYR A 78 8.36 23.58 -12.54
CA TYR A 78 8.95 22.51 -13.35
C TYR A 78 10.41 22.75 -13.72
N VAL A 79 10.77 24.00 -14.04
CA VAL A 79 12.17 24.40 -14.33
C VAL A 79 13.03 24.33 -13.06
N SER A 80 12.41 24.47 -11.89
CA SER A 80 13.11 24.40 -10.59
C SER A 80 13.25 22.97 -10.05
N LEU A 81 12.66 21.97 -10.72
CA LEU A 81 12.79 20.59 -10.28
C LEU A 81 14.25 20.12 -10.34
N GLY A 82 14.72 19.50 -9.25
CA GLY A 82 16.10 19.05 -9.10
C GLY A 82 17.06 20.13 -8.61
N LYS A 83 16.58 21.37 -8.42
CA LYS A 83 17.34 22.46 -7.78
C LYS A 83 17.10 22.44 -6.26
N PRO A 84 17.91 23.19 -5.46
CA PRO A 84 17.76 23.23 -4.00
C PRO A 84 16.35 23.64 -3.52
N LEU A 85 15.62 24.41 -4.33
CA LEU A 85 14.25 24.85 -4.04
C LEU A 85 13.23 23.70 -4.13
N LEU A 86 13.45 22.72 -5.02
CA LEU A 86 12.54 21.59 -5.24
C LEU A 86 13.33 20.30 -5.52
N PRO A 87 13.83 19.63 -4.47
CA PRO A 87 14.59 18.40 -4.62
C PRO A 87 13.74 17.24 -5.14
N TYR A 88 14.33 16.33 -5.93
CA TYR A 88 13.66 15.13 -6.47
C TYR A 88 12.99 14.26 -5.40
N ILE A 89 13.51 14.31 -4.16
CA ILE A 89 12.99 13.55 -3.03
C ILE A 89 11.52 13.89 -2.69
N LEU A 90 11.08 15.11 -3.04
CA LEU A 90 9.67 15.52 -2.88
C LEU A 90 8.79 14.80 -3.89
N ILE A 91 9.24 14.62 -5.14
CA ILE A 91 8.50 13.88 -6.16
C ILE A 91 8.42 12.39 -5.84
N ASP A 92 9.49 11.82 -5.29
CA ASP A 92 9.51 10.39 -4.95
C ASP A 92 8.51 10.04 -3.84
N GLY A 93 8.32 10.94 -2.88
CA GLY A 93 7.30 10.80 -1.85
C GLY A 93 5.92 11.32 -2.24
N SER A 94 5.74 11.97 -3.40
CA SER A 94 4.43 12.42 -3.86
C SER A 94 3.51 11.27 -4.27
N VAL A 95 2.21 11.48 -4.13
CA VAL A 95 1.18 10.58 -4.64
C VAL A 95 1.21 10.64 -6.18
N LYS A 96 1.15 9.50 -6.85
CA LYS A 96 1.17 9.43 -8.33
C LYS A 96 -0.10 8.76 -8.82
N ALA A 97 -0.78 9.35 -9.79
CA ALA A 97 -1.97 8.77 -10.42
C ALA A 97 -1.64 8.33 -11.85
N ILE A 98 -2.23 7.23 -12.30
CA ILE A 98 -2.09 6.71 -13.66
C ILE A 98 -3.47 6.66 -14.32
N PHE A 99 -3.56 7.29 -15.47
CA PHE A 99 -4.78 7.41 -16.26
C PHE A 99 -4.64 6.70 -17.59
N GLU A 100 -5.68 5.99 -18.02
CA GLU A 100 -5.81 5.40 -19.35
C GLU A 100 -6.58 6.36 -20.27
N VAL A 101 -6.03 6.56 -21.46
CA VAL A 101 -6.68 7.26 -22.58
C VAL A 101 -6.71 6.34 -23.80
N GLU A 102 -7.78 6.38 -24.58
CA GLU A 102 -8.03 5.44 -25.67
C GLU A 102 -6.95 5.41 -26.76
N SER A 103 -6.28 6.53 -27.03
CA SER A 103 -5.22 6.63 -28.03
C SER A 103 -4.32 7.84 -27.77
N PHE A 104 -3.12 7.80 -28.37
CA PHE A 104 -2.16 8.92 -28.30
C PHE A 104 -2.71 10.22 -28.89
N GLU A 105 -3.55 10.16 -29.92
CA GLU A 105 -4.13 11.36 -30.53
C GLU A 105 -5.17 12.02 -29.62
N LYS A 106 -6.05 11.20 -29.01
CA LYS A 106 -7.08 11.66 -28.08
C LYS A 106 -6.51 12.25 -26.79
N LEU A 107 -5.27 11.90 -26.44
CA LEU A 107 -4.56 12.46 -25.29
C LEU A 107 -4.36 13.98 -25.41
N PHE A 108 -4.05 14.46 -26.61
CA PHE A 108 -3.81 15.88 -26.87
C PHE A 108 -5.06 16.62 -27.36
N GLU A 109 -6.24 15.99 -27.31
CA GLU A 109 -7.51 16.67 -27.55
C GLU A 109 -7.77 17.68 -26.42
N LEU A 110 -8.21 18.89 -26.77
CA LEU A 110 -8.45 19.96 -25.80
C LEU A 110 -9.40 19.55 -24.67
N SER A 111 -10.41 18.74 -24.99
CA SER A 111 -11.37 18.25 -24.00
C SER A 111 -10.73 17.29 -22.99
N THR A 112 -9.82 16.42 -23.42
CA THR A 112 -9.05 15.51 -22.56
C THR A 112 -8.11 16.31 -21.65
N LEU A 113 -7.37 17.27 -22.21
CA LEU A 113 -6.47 18.12 -21.41
C LEU A 113 -7.25 18.96 -20.38
N LYS A 114 -8.41 19.51 -20.75
CA LYS A 114 -9.29 20.23 -19.81
C LYS A 114 -9.84 19.34 -18.70
N ASN A 115 -10.06 18.05 -18.96
CA ASN A 115 -10.44 17.11 -17.91
C ASN A 115 -9.28 16.83 -16.94
N LEU A 116 -8.04 16.69 -17.44
CA LEU A 116 -6.85 16.56 -16.60
C LEU A 116 -6.55 17.82 -15.77
N CYS A 117 -6.95 19.01 -16.26
CA CYS A 117 -6.82 20.26 -15.52
C CYS A 117 -7.64 20.30 -14.21
N LYS A 118 -8.77 19.57 -14.15
CA LYS A 118 -9.63 19.50 -12.95
C LYS A 118 -8.99 18.75 -11.78
N LEU A 119 -7.84 18.12 -12.01
CA LEU A 119 -7.15 17.29 -11.02
C LEU A 119 -6.84 18.06 -9.74
N ASP A 120 -6.29 19.28 -9.86
CA ASP A 120 -5.92 20.09 -8.71
C ASP A 120 -7.15 20.60 -7.94
N ASP A 121 -8.24 20.94 -8.64
CA ASP A 121 -9.51 21.34 -8.04
C ASP A 121 -10.14 20.21 -7.21
N ILE A 122 -10.11 18.98 -7.75
CA ILE A 122 -10.62 17.79 -7.05
C ILE A 122 -9.80 17.52 -5.79
N ILE A 123 -8.46 17.64 -5.88
CA ILE A 123 -7.58 17.46 -4.72
C ILE A 123 -7.91 18.51 -3.65
N ASP A 124 -8.05 19.78 -4.03
CA ASP A 124 -8.38 20.85 -3.07
C ASP A 124 -9.76 20.67 -2.44
N GLN A 125 -10.73 20.15 -3.19
CA GLN A 125 -12.04 19.81 -2.65
C GLN A 125 -11.95 18.68 -1.61
N VAL A 126 -11.21 17.62 -1.89
CA VAL A 126 -11.05 16.48 -0.96
C VAL A 126 -10.30 16.90 0.30
N ILE A 127 -9.27 17.73 0.18
CA ILE A 127 -8.55 18.29 1.35
C ILE A 127 -9.52 19.10 2.23
N LYS A 128 -10.37 19.95 1.64
CA LYS A 128 -11.38 20.74 2.37
C LYS A 128 -12.46 19.88 3.04
N GLU A 129 -12.94 18.85 2.35
CA GLU A 129 -13.99 17.96 2.85
C GLU A 129 -13.54 17.09 4.03
N THR A 130 -12.26 16.72 4.07
CA THR A 130 -11.75 15.80 5.09
C THR A 130 -11.37 16.52 6.40
N ASP A 131 -11.35 17.87 6.42
CA ASP A 131 -10.96 18.73 7.56
C ASP A 131 -9.65 18.30 8.26
N ASP A 132 -8.77 17.64 7.50
CA ASP A 132 -7.63 16.95 8.05
C ASP A 132 -6.38 17.79 7.77
N ARG A 133 -5.99 18.58 8.78
CA ARG A 133 -4.84 19.51 8.73
C ARG A 133 -3.49 18.81 8.55
N ASP A 134 -3.49 17.49 8.59
CA ASP A 134 -2.31 16.65 8.40
C ASP A 134 -1.89 16.56 6.92
N PHE A 135 -2.77 16.89 5.97
CA PHE A 135 -2.44 16.89 4.54
C PHE A 135 -2.05 18.29 4.02
N VAL A 136 -0.79 18.68 4.20
CA VAL A 136 -0.18 19.82 3.50
C VAL A 136 0.25 19.41 2.08
N SER A 137 -0.06 20.27 1.12
CA SER A 137 0.41 20.17 -0.27
C SER A 137 1.77 20.85 -0.38
N PRO A 138 2.92 20.13 -0.37
CA PRO A 138 4.24 20.77 -0.45
C PRO A 138 4.49 21.44 -1.80
N ALA A 139 3.76 21.04 -2.85
CA ALA A 139 3.79 21.68 -4.14
C ALA A 139 2.52 22.53 -4.35
N PRO A 140 2.61 23.70 -4.97
CA PRO A 140 1.43 24.51 -5.29
C PRO A 140 0.57 23.88 -6.40
N PHE A 141 1.16 23.09 -7.30
CA PHE A 141 0.46 22.45 -8.43
C PHE A 141 0.85 20.99 -8.58
N SER A 142 -0.03 20.19 -9.19
CA SER A 142 0.34 18.85 -9.63
C SER A 142 1.18 18.90 -10.92
N PHE A 143 2.07 17.93 -11.09
CA PHE A 143 2.75 17.69 -12.36
C PHE A 143 1.81 16.86 -13.24
N ASN A 144 1.10 17.54 -14.13
CA ASN A 144 0.14 16.93 -15.05
C ASN A 144 0.45 17.38 -16.49
N LEU A 145 -0.02 16.59 -17.47
CA LEU A 145 0.25 16.88 -18.88
C LEU A 145 -0.20 18.29 -19.33
N PRO A 146 -1.39 18.80 -18.98
CA PRO A 146 -1.83 20.13 -19.40
C PRO A 146 -0.88 21.25 -18.95
N ASN A 147 -0.36 21.17 -17.72
CA ASN A 147 0.58 22.18 -17.23
C ASN A 147 1.90 22.15 -18.01
N TYR A 148 2.41 20.98 -18.42
CA TYR A 148 3.57 20.90 -19.32
C TYR A 148 3.29 21.49 -20.70
N VAL A 149 2.12 21.23 -21.27
CA VAL A 149 1.70 21.78 -22.57
C VAL A 149 1.72 23.31 -22.53
N MET A 150 1.23 23.91 -21.45
CA MET A 150 1.23 25.37 -21.28
C MET A 150 2.63 25.97 -21.20
N CYS A 151 3.57 25.27 -20.55
CA CYS A 151 4.94 25.75 -20.35
C CYS A 151 5.82 25.67 -21.60
N ALA A 152 5.51 24.78 -22.54
CA ALA A 152 6.35 24.57 -23.72
C ALA A 152 6.46 25.79 -24.65
N ASN A 153 5.52 26.73 -24.57
CA ASN A 153 5.51 27.93 -25.41
C ASN A 153 6.14 29.17 -24.73
N GLY A 154 6.91 28.98 -23.65
CA GLY A 154 7.65 30.06 -22.99
C GLY A 154 6.80 31.13 -22.28
N SER A 155 5.48 30.91 -22.18
CA SER A 155 4.56 31.81 -21.48
C SER A 155 4.27 31.28 -20.09
N TYR A 156 4.81 31.96 -19.07
CA TYR A 156 4.75 31.54 -17.67
C TYR A 156 3.41 31.85 -16.98
N ILE A 157 2.49 32.55 -17.66
CA ILE A 157 1.26 33.13 -17.05
C ILE A 157 -0.01 32.34 -17.38
N LYS A 158 0.08 31.30 -18.20
CA LYS A 158 -1.12 30.60 -18.69
C LYS A 158 -1.74 29.73 -17.61
N THR A 159 -3.05 29.88 -17.43
CA THR A 159 -3.89 28.98 -16.63
C THR A 159 -4.52 27.92 -17.52
N CYS A 160 -5.02 26.82 -16.93
CA CYS A 160 -5.72 25.76 -17.66
C CYS A 160 -6.92 26.24 -18.50
N GLN A 161 -7.45 27.44 -18.25
CA GLN A 161 -8.52 28.04 -19.06
C GLN A 161 -8.01 28.58 -20.40
N ASP A 162 -6.75 29.01 -20.45
CA ASP A 162 -6.08 29.61 -21.62
C ASP A 162 -5.55 28.55 -22.60
N LEU A 163 -5.79 27.27 -22.32
CA LEU A 163 -5.38 26.16 -23.16
C LEU A 163 -6.21 26.13 -24.45
N ASP A 164 -5.52 26.13 -25.59
CA ASP A 164 -6.09 26.04 -26.93
C ASP A 164 -5.56 24.79 -27.67
N GLN A 165 -6.33 24.34 -28.66
CA GLN A 165 -5.96 23.15 -29.46
C GLN A 165 -4.63 23.37 -30.21
N LYS A 166 -4.36 24.60 -30.64
CA LYS A 166 -3.12 24.94 -31.35
C LYS A 166 -1.87 24.73 -30.49
N THR A 167 -1.91 25.12 -29.22
CA THR A 167 -0.77 24.86 -28.31
C THR A 167 -0.64 23.36 -28.00
N ALA A 168 -1.76 22.65 -27.86
CA ALA A 168 -1.75 21.20 -27.67
C ALA A 168 -1.15 20.45 -28.87
N ASP A 169 -1.52 20.84 -30.09
CA ASP A 169 -1.00 20.25 -31.33
C ASP A 169 0.50 20.55 -31.51
N ALA A 170 0.92 21.79 -31.25
CA ALA A 170 2.34 22.16 -31.29
C ALA A 170 3.17 21.34 -30.29
N PHE A 171 2.64 21.12 -29.08
CA PHE A 171 3.31 20.28 -28.09
C PHE A 171 3.32 18.80 -28.48
N LYS A 172 2.23 18.30 -29.07
CA LYS A 172 2.17 16.93 -29.62
C LYS A 172 3.28 16.71 -30.65
N ASP A 173 3.51 17.66 -31.54
CA ASP A 173 4.57 17.56 -32.56
C ASP A 173 5.98 17.47 -31.94
N ILE A 174 6.22 18.20 -30.84
CA ILE A 174 7.47 18.09 -30.06
C ILE A 174 7.62 16.68 -29.49
N VAL A 175 6.55 16.14 -28.86
CA VAL A 175 6.57 14.79 -28.29
C VAL A 175 6.80 13.73 -29.37
N VAL A 176 6.11 13.83 -30.51
CA VAL A 176 6.28 12.91 -31.64
C VAL A 176 7.71 12.96 -32.20
N THR A 177 8.30 14.15 -32.27
CA THR A 177 9.71 14.31 -32.68
C THR A 177 10.65 13.62 -31.70
N CYS A 178 10.39 13.75 -30.39
CA CYS A 178 11.20 13.07 -29.36
C CYS A 178 10.99 11.55 -29.28
N LEU A 179 9.88 11.03 -29.81
CA LEU A 179 9.65 9.59 -29.91
C LEU A 179 10.48 8.93 -31.02
N ASN A 180 10.77 9.66 -32.09
CA ASN A 180 11.53 9.15 -33.22
C ASN A 180 12.42 10.26 -33.80
N PRO A 181 13.47 10.68 -33.06
CA PRO A 181 14.37 11.72 -33.51
C PRO A 181 15.16 11.23 -34.72
N LYS A 182 15.18 12.02 -35.79
CA LYS A 182 15.85 11.73 -37.06
C LYS A 182 17.19 12.43 -37.17
N THR A 183 17.41 13.50 -36.41
CA THR A 183 18.63 14.32 -36.45
C THR A 183 19.31 14.41 -35.09
N GLU A 184 20.62 14.64 -35.07
CA GLU A 184 21.40 14.82 -33.85
C GLU A 184 20.94 16.04 -33.02
N ALA A 185 20.46 17.08 -33.70
CA ALA A 185 19.87 18.26 -33.05
C ALA A 185 18.55 17.94 -32.33
N GLU A 186 17.71 17.07 -32.91
CA GLU A 186 16.48 16.60 -32.26
C GLU A 186 16.78 15.76 -31.02
N ILE A 187 17.79 14.89 -31.09
CA ILE A 187 18.24 14.09 -29.94
C ILE A 187 18.62 15.01 -28.77
N LEU A 188 19.45 16.02 -29.03
CA LEU A 188 19.91 16.96 -28.00
C LEU A 188 18.75 17.74 -27.34
N ASN A 189 17.73 18.13 -28.13
CA ASN A 189 16.54 18.82 -27.61
C ASN A 189 15.69 17.91 -26.70
N CYS A 190 15.66 16.61 -26.98
CA CYS A 190 14.91 15.62 -26.22
C CYS A 190 15.64 15.10 -24.97
N GLU A 191 16.91 15.45 -24.79
CA GLU A 191 17.70 15.19 -23.58
C GLU A 191 17.62 16.33 -22.53
N THR A 192 16.89 17.40 -22.82
CA THR A 192 16.66 18.48 -21.86
C THR A 192 15.92 17.98 -20.61
N ASN A 193 16.20 18.57 -19.44
CA ASN A 193 15.53 18.23 -18.17
C ASN A 193 13.99 18.27 -18.28
N PHE A 194 13.46 19.17 -19.09
CA PHE A 194 12.02 19.28 -19.32
C PHE A 194 11.47 18.09 -20.13
N ALA A 195 12.14 17.72 -21.23
CA ALA A 195 11.75 16.59 -22.07
C ALA A 195 11.89 15.25 -21.33
N THR A 196 12.95 15.07 -20.53
CA THR A 196 13.15 13.86 -19.72
C THR A 196 12.07 13.70 -18.65
N GLN A 197 11.65 14.79 -18.00
CA GLN A 197 10.53 14.75 -17.04
C GLN A 197 9.22 14.29 -17.69
N ILE A 198 8.88 14.85 -18.86
CA ILE A 198 7.66 14.46 -19.58
C ILE A 198 7.73 12.98 -19.98
N ARG A 199 8.87 12.54 -20.52
CA ARG A 199 9.07 11.15 -20.93
C ARG A 199 8.97 10.18 -19.76
N ASP A 200 9.67 10.45 -18.66
CA ASP A 200 9.86 9.50 -17.57
C ASP A 200 8.70 9.53 -16.55
N TYR A 201 8.14 10.70 -16.25
CA TYR A 201 7.09 10.85 -15.23
C TYR A 201 5.67 10.90 -15.80
N ILE A 202 5.48 11.54 -16.96
CA ILE A 202 4.12 11.79 -17.50
C ILE A 202 3.73 10.75 -18.53
N LEU A 203 4.53 10.52 -19.55
CA LEU A 203 4.20 9.59 -20.63
C LEU A 203 4.73 8.17 -20.38
N GLN A 204 5.67 8.00 -19.44
CA GLN A 204 6.31 6.73 -19.06
C GLN A 204 6.81 5.93 -20.26
N ILE A 205 7.39 6.62 -21.24
CA ILE A 205 7.81 6.01 -22.50
C ILE A 205 9.20 5.39 -22.30
N PRO A 206 9.37 4.06 -22.48
CA PRO A 206 10.67 3.43 -22.37
C PRO A 206 11.66 4.02 -23.38
N ASN A 207 12.92 4.22 -23.00
CA ASN A 207 13.99 4.50 -23.95
C ASN A 207 14.66 3.17 -24.36
N PRO A 208 14.80 2.81 -25.65
CA PRO A 208 14.41 3.55 -26.86
C PRO A 208 13.12 3.01 -27.51
N SER A 209 11.96 3.58 -27.16
CA SER A 209 10.70 3.31 -27.85
C SER A 209 10.58 4.19 -29.09
N HIS A 210 10.98 3.64 -30.24
CA HIS A 210 10.91 4.29 -31.56
C HIS A 210 9.50 4.30 -32.18
N GLN A 211 8.45 4.03 -31.41
CA GLN A 211 7.10 3.81 -31.93
C GLN A 211 6.04 4.49 -31.07
N ILE A 212 5.13 5.19 -31.75
CA ILE A 212 3.91 5.73 -31.15
C ILE A 212 3.04 4.54 -30.69
N PRO A 213 2.53 4.52 -29.45
CA PRO A 213 1.67 3.46 -28.98
C PRO A 213 0.42 3.35 -29.86
N GLN A 214 0.16 2.17 -30.44
CA GLN A 214 -1.03 1.92 -31.27
C GLN A 214 -2.27 1.50 -30.46
N GLY A 215 -2.17 1.52 -29.13
CA GLY A 215 -3.22 1.11 -28.21
C GLY A 215 -3.56 2.20 -27.19
N PRO A 216 -4.27 1.84 -26.10
CA PRO A 216 -4.51 2.77 -25.01
C PRO A 216 -3.19 3.26 -24.42
N VAL A 217 -3.12 4.55 -24.16
CA VAL A 217 -1.94 5.23 -23.60
C VAL A 217 -2.15 5.46 -22.12
N PHE A 218 -1.11 5.18 -21.34
CA PHE A 218 -1.11 5.44 -19.91
C PHE A 218 -0.36 6.73 -19.62
N VAL A 219 -0.99 7.64 -18.88
CA VAL A 219 -0.42 8.93 -18.52
C VAL A 219 -0.36 9.06 -17.01
N GLY A 220 0.84 9.31 -16.51
CA GLY A 220 1.11 9.64 -15.13
C GLY A 220 0.81 11.10 -14.82
N ALA A 221 0.30 11.35 -13.61
CA ALA A 221 0.31 12.66 -12.98
C ALA A 221 0.91 12.53 -11.58
N ILE A 222 1.87 13.37 -11.24
CA ILE A 222 2.39 13.46 -9.88
C ILE A 222 1.54 14.50 -9.16
N LEU A 223 0.78 14.07 -8.18
CA LEU A 223 -0.12 14.93 -7.44
C LEU A 223 0.67 15.83 -6.50
N LYS A 224 0.09 16.99 -6.21
CA LYS A 224 0.62 17.92 -5.21
C LYS A 224 0.59 17.40 -3.76
N LEU A 225 0.05 16.21 -3.55
CA LEU A 225 -0.03 15.50 -2.25
C LEU A 225 1.26 14.72 -1.96
N TYR A 226 1.69 14.73 -0.70
CA TYR A 226 2.86 13.97 -0.23
C TYR A 226 2.44 12.79 0.65
N SER A 227 2.91 11.60 0.30
CA SER A 227 2.48 10.35 0.94
C SER A 227 2.96 10.17 2.38
N ASN A 228 4.13 10.70 2.73
CA ASN A 228 4.63 10.65 4.10
C ASN A 228 4.05 11.75 4.99
N LEU A 229 3.22 12.66 4.47
CA LEU A 229 2.65 13.70 5.34
C LEU A 229 1.46 13.20 6.20
N ALA A 230 1.05 11.95 6.01
CA ALA A 230 0.23 11.23 6.97
C ALA A 230 0.97 10.88 8.29
N ILE A 231 2.15 11.46 8.58
CA ILE A 231 2.95 11.21 9.80
C ILE A 231 2.22 11.62 11.10
N GLY A 232 1.13 12.39 11.02
CA GLY A 232 0.21 12.64 12.15
C GLY A 232 -1.14 11.94 12.04
N ALA A 233 -1.53 11.53 10.83
CA ALA A 233 -2.86 11.01 10.56
C ALA A 233 -2.98 9.56 11.03
N SER A 234 -4.12 9.22 11.64
CA SER A 234 -4.41 7.83 11.96
C SER A 234 -4.46 6.99 10.67
N PRO A 235 -4.06 5.70 10.70
CA PRO A 235 -4.15 4.81 9.54
C PRO A 235 -5.57 4.80 8.92
N GLU A 236 -6.59 4.89 9.76
CA GLU A 236 -8.00 4.96 9.37
C GLU A 236 -8.34 6.25 8.62
N SER A 237 -7.89 7.41 9.11
CA SER A 237 -8.11 8.69 8.42
C SER A 237 -7.40 8.73 7.07
N SER A 238 -6.18 8.19 7.01
CA SER A 238 -5.40 8.08 5.79
C SER A 238 -6.11 7.22 4.73
N ASN A 239 -6.59 6.04 5.11
CA ASN A 239 -7.32 5.16 4.20
C ASN A 239 -8.62 5.81 3.72
N LYS A 240 -9.37 6.49 4.61
CA LYS A 240 -10.59 7.23 4.25
C LYS A 240 -10.34 8.37 3.27
N PHE A 241 -9.27 9.13 3.48
CA PHE A 241 -8.86 10.21 2.58
C PHE A 241 -8.53 9.65 1.19
N PHE A 242 -7.68 8.62 1.12
CA PHE A 242 -7.26 8.06 -0.18
C PHE A 242 -8.38 7.32 -0.91
N THR A 243 -9.29 6.65 -0.21
CA THR A 243 -10.48 6.03 -0.82
C THR A 243 -11.43 7.08 -1.37
N THR A 244 -11.64 8.18 -0.64
CA THR A 244 -12.46 9.31 -1.10
C THR A 244 -11.81 10.01 -2.30
N LEU A 245 -10.49 10.22 -2.25
CA LEU A 245 -9.73 10.76 -3.37
C LEU A 245 -9.85 9.86 -4.60
N LEU A 246 -9.71 8.55 -4.44
CA LEU A 246 -9.84 7.58 -5.54
C LEU A 246 -11.24 7.65 -6.17
N ASP A 247 -12.30 7.68 -5.35
CA ASP A 247 -13.68 7.78 -5.83
C ASP A 247 -13.93 9.09 -6.59
N ARG A 248 -13.50 10.22 -6.03
CA ARG A 248 -13.64 11.54 -6.68
C ARG A 248 -12.87 11.62 -7.98
N LEU A 249 -11.65 11.11 -8.02
CA LEU A 249 -10.85 11.07 -9.25
C LEU A 249 -11.48 10.15 -10.30
N SER A 250 -12.05 9.02 -9.89
CA SER A 250 -12.72 8.10 -10.82
C SER A 250 -14.01 8.70 -11.39
N ASN A 251 -14.79 9.41 -10.57
CA ASN A 251 -16.12 9.88 -10.96
C ASN A 251 -16.14 11.27 -11.61
N ASN A 252 -15.18 12.15 -11.29
CA ASN A 252 -15.23 13.56 -11.70
C ASN A 252 -14.31 13.93 -12.88
N LEU A 253 -13.41 13.02 -13.33
CA LEU A 253 -12.51 13.29 -14.47
C LEU A 253 -13.16 13.08 -15.86
N GLY A 254 -14.40 12.57 -15.91
CA GLY A 254 -15.18 12.40 -17.14
C GLY A 254 -14.81 11.17 -17.98
N ASP A 255 -15.65 10.83 -18.97
CA ASP A 255 -15.62 9.52 -19.64
C ASP A 255 -14.38 9.24 -20.50
N LYS A 256 -13.65 10.28 -20.91
CA LYS A 256 -12.49 10.16 -21.81
C LYS A 256 -11.22 9.66 -21.12
N ILE A 257 -11.18 9.73 -19.80
CA ILE A 257 -9.99 9.41 -19.01
C ILE A 257 -10.41 8.46 -17.91
N LYS A 258 -9.78 7.28 -17.85
CA LYS A 258 -10.09 6.28 -16.83
C LYS A 258 -8.94 6.17 -15.85
N LEU A 259 -9.20 6.41 -14.57
CA LEU A 259 -8.20 6.17 -13.53
C LEU A 259 -7.91 4.65 -13.44
N LYS A 260 -6.65 4.27 -13.55
CA LYS A 260 -6.21 2.85 -13.46
C LYS A 260 -5.49 2.53 -12.17
N GLY A 261 -4.81 3.50 -11.60
CA GLY A 261 -4.03 3.26 -10.39
C GLY A 261 -3.66 4.55 -9.69
N LEU A 262 -3.54 4.44 -8.37
CA LEU A 262 -3.03 5.47 -7.50
C LEU A 262 -1.86 4.86 -6.71
N PHE A 263 -0.67 5.41 -6.88
CA PHE A 263 0.49 5.09 -6.08
C PHE A 263 0.51 6.01 -4.87
N VAL A 264 0.15 5.43 -3.74
CA VAL A 264 0.21 6.07 -2.42
C VAL A 264 1.32 5.40 -1.63
N GLY A 265 2.12 6.18 -0.91
CA GLY A 265 3.14 5.67 0.02
C GLY A 265 2.57 4.89 1.23
N SER A 266 1.25 4.77 1.35
CA SER A 266 0.55 4.05 2.42
C SER A 266 0.24 2.59 2.08
N LYS A 267 1.10 1.91 1.30
CA LYS A 267 0.87 0.49 0.93
C LYS A 267 0.72 -0.43 2.13
N ASN A 268 1.40 -0.11 3.23
CA ASN A 268 1.37 -0.93 4.45
C ASN A 268 0.02 -0.86 5.16
N ALA A 269 -0.63 0.31 5.20
CA ALA A 269 -1.94 0.45 5.87
C ALA A 269 -3.03 -0.31 5.10
N PHE A 270 -3.04 -0.20 3.75
CA PHE A 270 -3.94 -0.99 2.92
C PHE A 270 -3.68 -2.50 3.03
N PHE A 271 -2.41 -2.91 3.15
CA PHE A 271 -2.05 -4.32 3.33
C PHE A 271 -2.53 -4.87 4.68
N GLU A 272 -2.44 -4.09 5.76
CA GLU A 272 -2.92 -4.50 7.08
C GLU A 272 -4.44 -4.69 7.10
N GLU A 273 -5.20 -3.74 6.52
CA GLU A 273 -6.66 -3.85 6.42
C GLU A 273 -7.09 -5.07 5.59
N ALA A 274 -6.43 -5.30 4.45
CA ALA A 274 -6.66 -6.50 3.64
C ALA A 274 -6.35 -7.79 4.41
N LEU A 275 -5.29 -7.79 5.22
CA LEU A 275 -4.92 -8.95 6.04
C LEU A 275 -5.99 -9.28 7.08
N TYR A 276 -6.62 -8.27 7.70
CA TYR A 276 -7.75 -8.51 8.62
C TYR A 276 -8.93 -9.16 7.91
N ALA A 277 -9.27 -8.72 6.70
CA ALA A 277 -10.32 -9.34 5.90
C ALA A 277 -9.99 -10.81 5.57
N ASP A 278 -8.74 -11.10 5.20
CA ASP A 278 -8.27 -12.45 4.92
C ASP A 278 -8.31 -13.37 6.16
N ILE A 279 -8.04 -12.84 7.36
CA ILE A 279 -8.17 -13.59 8.62
C ILE A 279 -9.63 -13.99 8.87
N ILE A 280 -10.59 -13.13 8.56
CA ILE A 280 -12.02 -13.45 8.68
C ILE A 280 -12.40 -14.59 7.73
N LEU A 281 -11.92 -14.53 6.48
CA LEU A 281 -12.10 -15.62 5.51
C LEU A 281 -11.45 -16.93 5.99
N GLY A 282 -10.26 -16.84 6.58
CA GLY A 282 -9.58 -17.97 7.23
C GLY A 282 -10.40 -18.57 8.38
N GLY A 283 -11.02 -17.73 9.21
CA GLY A 283 -11.97 -18.15 10.25
C GLY A 283 -13.19 -18.87 9.68
N GLY A 284 -13.73 -18.39 8.55
CA GLY A 284 -14.80 -19.07 7.82
C GLY A 284 -14.41 -20.47 7.34
N SER A 285 -13.18 -20.63 6.83
CA SER A 285 -12.64 -21.94 6.44
C SER A 285 -12.54 -22.89 7.64
N LEU A 286 -12.05 -22.42 8.79
CA LEU A 286 -11.97 -23.22 10.01
C LEU A 286 -13.35 -23.69 10.49
N ALA A 287 -14.37 -22.83 10.41
CA ALA A 287 -15.74 -23.19 10.77
C ALA A 287 -16.30 -24.29 9.84
N MET A 288 -16.05 -24.19 8.54
CA MET A 288 -16.47 -25.20 7.55
C MET A 288 -15.81 -26.56 7.79
N VAL A 289 -14.50 -26.59 8.05
CA VAL A 289 -13.77 -27.83 8.39
C VAL A 289 -14.31 -28.44 9.69
N SER A 290 -14.53 -27.60 10.70
CA SER A 290 -15.10 -28.03 11.99
C SER A 290 -16.47 -28.67 11.81
N LEU A 291 -17.33 -28.08 10.97
CA LEU A 291 -18.64 -28.64 10.63
C LEU A 291 -18.51 -29.98 9.90
N GLY A 292 -17.55 -30.10 8.97
CA GLY A 292 -17.26 -31.36 8.28
C GLY A 292 -16.87 -32.50 9.23
N ILE A 293 -15.97 -32.23 10.17
CA ILE A 293 -15.53 -33.21 11.19
C ILE A 293 -16.71 -33.57 12.12
N LEU A 294 -17.53 -32.59 12.50
CA LEU A 294 -18.69 -32.80 13.35
C LEU A 294 -19.74 -33.71 12.68
N LEU A 295 -20.06 -33.44 11.42
CA LEU A 295 -21.03 -34.24 10.65
C LEU A 295 -20.52 -35.66 10.40
N TYR A 296 -19.22 -35.83 10.14
CA TYR A 296 -18.61 -37.13 9.92
C TYR A 296 -18.55 -37.99 11.20
N SER A 297 -17.98 -37.43 12.27
CA SER A 297 -17.78 -38.16 13.53
C SER A 297 -19.06 -38.34 14.34
N LYS A 298 -20.09 -37.51 14.08
CA LYS A 298 -21.34 -37.42 14.86
C LYS A 298 -21.10 -37.18 16.36
N SER A 299 -19.93 -36.66 16.73
CA SER A 299 -19.50 -36.47 18.12
C SER A 299 -18.84 -35.10 18.30
N PHE A 300 -19.47 -34.26 19.12
CA PHE A 300 -18.94 -32.95 19.47
C PHE A 300 -17.63 -33.05 20.26
N ALA A 301 -17.53 -34.00 21.20
CA ALA A 301 -16.34 -34.19 22.02
C ALA A 301 -15.11 -34.56 21.18
N PHE A 302 -15.27 -35.46 20.19
CA PHE A 302 -14.18 -35.81 19.27
C PHE A 302 -13.71 -34.60 18.47
N THR A 303 -14.65 -33.83 17.92
CA THR A 303 -14.36 -32.61 17.15
C THR A 303 -13.61 -31.58 18.01
N PHE A 304 -14.02 -31.37 19.25
CA PHE A 304 -13.38 -30.43 20.17
C PHE A 304 -11.93 -30.83 20.51
N ILE A 305 -11.67 -32.11 20.76
CA ILE A 305 -10.33 -32.62 21.05
C ILE A 305 -9.41 -32.42 19.84
N VAL A 306 -9.89 -32.74 18.64
CA VAL A 306 -9.13 -32.57 17.40
C VAL A 306 -8.78 -31.09 17.15
N LEU A 307 -9.75 -30.19 17.28
CA LEU A 307 -9.53 -28.75 17.10
C LEU A 307 -8.57 -28.17 18.15
N SER A 308 -8.74 -28.56 19.42
CA SER A 308 -7.84 -28.14 20.50
C SER A 308 -6.42 -28.66 20.27
N GLY A 309 -6.28 -29.91 19.82
CA GLY A 309 -4.98 -30.50 19.46
C GLY A 309 -4.26 -29.72 18.37
N MET A 310 -4.96 -29.31 17.31
CA MET A 310 -4.41 -28.46 16.26
C MET A 310 -4.00 -27.07 16.80
N ALA A 311 -4.85 -26.45 17.61
CA ALA A 311 -4.57 -25.15 18.22
C ALA A 311 -3.32 -25.21 19.11
N PHE A 312 -3.17 -26.25 19.92
CA PHE A 312 -1.98 -26.46 20.74
C PHE A 312 -0.74 -26.72 19.88
N ALA A 313 -0.84 -27.50 18.80
CA ALA A 313 0.29 -27.75 17.90
C ALA A 313 0.81 -26.44 17.28
N VAL A 314 -0.08 -25.57 16.78
CA VAL A 314 0.28 -24.25 16.25
C VAL A 314 0.84 -23.35 17.36
N GLY A 315 0.22 -23.34 18.54
CA GLY A 315 0.67 -22.55 19.69
C GLY A 315 2.06 -22.96 20.20
N THR A 316 2.32 -24.26 20.32
CA THR A 316 3.64 -24.78 20.69
C THR A 316 4.68 -24.47 19.62
N SER A 317 4.33 -24.58 18.33
CA SER A 317 5.22 -24.18 17.23
C SER A 317 5.58 -22.69 17.30
N PHE A 318 4.60 -21.83 17.58
CA PHE A 318 4.83 -20.39 17.76
C PHE A 318 5.68 -20.08 19.00
N PHE A 319 5.49 -20.82 20.11
CA PHE A 319 6.33 -20.69 21.29
C PHE A 319 7.78 -21.09 21.00
N VAL A 320 8.02 -22.20 20.29
CA VAL A 320 9.36 -22.61 19.86
C VAL A 320 9.98 -21.53 18.96
N TYR A 321 9.20 -21.00 18.01
CA TYR A 321 9.65 -19.94 17.10
C TYR A 321 10.10 -18.67 17.82
N THR A 322 9.31 -18.20 18.80
CA THR A 322 9.56 -16.93 19.49
C THR A 322 10.49 -17.08 20.69
N ALA A 323 10.28 -18.06 21.56
CA ALA A 323 11.01 -18.21 22.82
C ALA A 323 12.35 -18.95 22.66
N ILE A 324 12.39 -20.02 21.86
CA ILE A 324 13.61 -20.84 21.69
C ILE A 324 14.51 -20.22 20.62
N PHE A 325 13.97 -19.96 19.42
CA PHE A 325 14.76 -19.40 18.32
C PHE A 325 14.96 -17.88 18.40
N ARG A 326 14.23 -17.18 19.28
CA ARG A 326 14.33 -15.72 19.50
C ARG A 326 14.19 -14.92 18.22
N ILE A 327 13.35 -15.38 17.30
CA ILE A 327 13.05 -14.65 16.06
C ILE A 327 11.97 -13.63 16.37
N THR A 328 12.34 -12.35 16.43
CA THR A 328 11.43 -11.24 16.76
C THR A 328 10.58 -10.79 15.57
N PHE A 329 11.01 -11.13 14.35
CA PHE A 329 10.27 -10.81 13.13
C PHE A 329 9.30 -11.95 12.80
N PHE A 330 8.01 -11.66 12.71
CA PHE A 330 6.98 -12.62 12.29
C PHE A 330 6.40 -12.21 10.93
N PRO A 331 6.91 -12.76 9.82
CA PRO A 331 6.38 -12.47 8.49
C PRO A 331 4.91 -12.88 8.36
N PHE A 332 4.12 -12.09 7.61
CA PHE A 332 2.71 -12.41 7.32
C PHE A 332 2.54 -13.78 6.65
N ILE A 333 3.54 -14.26 5.91
CA ILE A 333 3.56 -15.58 5.25
C ILE A 333 3.36 -16.71 6.27
N ASN A 334 3.74 -16.50 7.53
CA ASN A 334 3.55 -17.50 8.58
C ASN A 334 2.06 -17.75 8.90
N PHE A 335 1.15 -16.82 8.61
CA PHE A 335 -0.30 -17.07 8.75
C PHE A 335 -0.78 -18.14 7.76
N LEU A 336 -0.12 -18.31 6.62
CA LEU A 336 -0.42 -19.38 5.64
C LEU A 336 -0.22 -20.77 6.25
N VAL A 337 0.75 -20.91 7.18
CA VAL A 337 1.00 -22.17 7.89
C VAL A 337 -0.23 -22.63 8.67
N ILE A 338 -1.02 -21.70 9.22
CA ILE A 338 -2.25 -22.04 9.95
C ILE A 338 -3.26 -22.69 9.01
N VAL A 339 -3.44 -22.14 7.81
CA VAL A 339 -4.36 -22.70 6.79
C VAL A 339 -3.90 -24.09 6.35
N ILE A 340 -2.61 -24.27 6.08
CA ILE A 340 -2.04 -25.58 5.74
C ILE A 340 -2.21 -26.58 6.89
N ALA A 341 -1.93 -26.16 8.12
CA ALA A 341 -2.03 -27.03 9.29
C ALA A 341 -3.47 -27.52 9.53
N ILE A 342 -4.47 -26.67 9.31
CA ILE A 342 -5.88 -27.05 9.39
C ILE A 342 -6.23 -28.09 8.33
N ALA A 343 -5.78 -27.90 7.08
CA ALA A 343 -6.04 -28.85 6.00
C ALA A 343 -5.46 -30.23 6.28
N VAL A 344 -4.17 -30.30 6.61
CA VAL A 344 -3.48 -31.57 6.91
C VAL A 344 -4.03 -32.21 8.18
N GLY A 345 -4.26 -31.41 9.24
CA GLY A 345 -4.80 -31.93 10.49
C GLY A 345 -6.20 -32.53 10.34
N ALA A 346 -7.04 -31.96 9.47
CA ALA A 346 -8.38 -32.47 9.24
C ALA A 346 -8.35 -33.83 8.52
N ASP A 347 -7.46 -34.01 7.55
CA ASP A 347 -7.28 -35.28 6.84
C ASP A 347 -6.89 -36.41 7.80
N ASP A 348 -5.94 -36.14 8.72
CA ASP A 348 -5.52 -37.11 9.75
C ASP A 348 -6.67 -37.46 10.71
N ALA A 349 -7.50 -36.47 11.08
CA ALA A 349 -8.65 -36.70 11.94
C ALA A 349 -9.71 -37.59 11.28
N PHE A 350 -9.98 -37.40 9.98
CA PHE A 350 -10.89 -38.26 9.23
C PHE A 350 -10.34 -39.69 9.10
N LEU A 351 -9.05 -39.83 8.79
CA LEU A 351 -8.40 -41.14 8.70
C LEU A 351 -8.46 -41.90 10.02
N LEU A 352 -8.18 -41.23 11.14
CA LEU A 352 -8.27 -41.81 12.48
C LEU A 352 -9.69 -42.28 12.80
N SER A 353 -10.69 -41.43 12.55
CA SER A 353 -12.09 -41.75 12.82
C SER A 353 -12.58 -42.94 11.97
N TYR A 354 -12.17 -43.01 10.70
CA TYR A 354 -12.46 -44.14 9.82
C TYR A 354 -11.87 -45.45 10.35
N GLN A 355 -10.57 -45.45 10.69
CA GLN A 355 -9.89 -46.65 11.18
C GLN A 355 -10.46 -47.13 12.53
N PHE A 356 -10.83 -46.19 13.40
CA PHE A 356 -11.42 -46.51 14.70
C PHE A 356 -12.77 -47.22 14.56
N GLU A 357 -13.68 -46.71 13.73
CA GLU A 357 -14.99 -47.35 13.52
C GLU A 357 -14.88 -48.71 12.81
N LYS A 358 -13.91 -48.87 11.90
CA LYS A 358 -13.60 -50.16 11.28
C LYS A 358 -13.18 -51.20 12.33
N HIS A 359 -12.18 -50.89 13.16
CA HIS A 359 -11.70 -51.82 14.18
C HIS A 359 -12.77 -52.13 15.23
N LYS A 360 -13.57 -51.14 15.63
CA LYS A 360 -14.70 -51.34 16.54
C LYS A 360 -15.73 -52.32 15.97
N THR A 361 -15.99 -52.27 14.66
CA THR A 361 -16.90 -53.20 13.98
C THR A 361 -16.32 -54.60 13.92
N GLU A 362 -15.03 -54.73 13.58
CA GLU A 362 -14.33 -56.01 13.56
C GLU A 362 -14.30 -56.67 14.95
N LEU A 363 -14.03 -55.90 16.01
CA LEU A 363 -14.07 -56.41 17.39
C LEU A 363 -15.46 -56.88 17.80
N LYS A 364 -16.53 -56.18 17.41
CA LYS A 364 -17.91 -56.63 17.63
C LYS A 364 -18.19 -57.96 16.92
N GLN A 365 -17.74 -58.10 15.68
CA GLN A 365 -17.90 -59.35 14.92
C GLN A 365 -17.13 -60.51 15.56
N TRP A 366 -15.88 -60.28 15.97
CA TRP A 366 -15.07 -61.29 16.66
C TRP A 366 -15.67 -61.70 18.00
N ASN A 367 -16.13 -60.74 18.81
CA ASN A 367 -16.79 -61.03 20.08
C ASN A 367 -18.09 -61.82 19.89
N ALA A 368 -18.91 -61.47 18.88
CA ALA A 368 -20.11 -62.23 18.54
C ALA A 368 -19.79 -63.67 18.10
N LYS A 369 -18.71 -63.85 17.32
CA LYS A 369 -18.25 -65.16 16.87
C LYS A 369 -17.66 -66.02 17.99
N LEU A 370 -16.97 -65.41 18.96
CA LEU A 370 -16.41 -66.11 20.13
C LEU A 370 -17.49 -66.55 21.13
N LEU A 371 -18.63 -65.85 21.17
CA LEU A 371 -19.71 -66.08 22.13
C LEU A 371 -20.81 -67.04 21.66
N ASN A 372 -20.81 -67.53 20.41
CA ASN A 372 -21.85 -68.43 19.84
C ASN A 372 -23.29 -68.03 20.22
N LEU A 373 -23.60 -66.74 20.21
CA LEU A 373 -24.89 -66.21 20.67
C LEU A 373 -25.80 -65.91 19.47
N ASP A 374 -26.97 -66.54 19.48
CA ASP A 374 -28.07 -66.36 18.53
C ASP A 374 -28.47 -64.86 18.44
N PRO A 375 -28.77 -64.31 17.24
CA PRO A 375 -28.95 -62.87 17.03
C PRO A 375 -30.07 -62.23 17.87
N ASP A 376 -31.04 -63.03 18.32
CA ASP A 376 -32.22 -62.57 19.05
C ASP A 376 -31.93 -62.14 20.50
N LEU A 377 -30.83 -62.57 21.12
CA LEU A 377 -30.49 -62.16 22.49
C LEU A 377 -29.84 -60.78 22.59
N MET A 378 -29.24 -60.27 21.50
CA MET A 378 -28.59 -58.95 21.49
C MET A 378 -29.62 -57.80 21.54
N SER A 379 -30.76 -57.93 20.86
CA SER A 379 -31.83 -56.92 20.92
C SER A 379 -32.49 -56.82 22.30
N GLN A 380 -32.41 -57.88 23.12
CA GLN A 380 -33.00 -57.92 24.45
C GLN A 380 -32.01 -57.42 25.53
N LYS A 381 -30.71 -57.70 25.36
CA LYS A 381 -29.66 -57.17 26.25
C LYS A 381 -29.44 -55.67 26.09
N ASP A 382 -29.52 -55.12 24.89
CA ASP A 382 -29.38 -53.66 24.67
C ASP A 382 -30.55 -52.86 25.28
N LYS A 383 -31.73 -53.49 25.47
CA LYS A 383 -32.87 -52.89 26.20
C LYS A 383 -32.80 -53.06 27.72
N GLN A 384 -32.10 -54.08 28.23
CA GLN A 384 -31.98 -54.31 29.68
C GLN A 384 -30.72 -53.72 30.31
N LEU A 385 -29.63 -53.56 29.56
CA LEU A 385 -28.42 -52.89 30.01
C LEU A 385 -28.44 -51.47 29.46
N GLY A 386 -29.16 -50.59 30.15
CA GLY A 386 -29.07 -49.14 29.99
C GLY A 386 -27.67 -48.64 30.38
N TYR A 387 -26.65 -49.01 29.61
CA TYR A 387 -25.36 -48.35 29.66
C TYR A 387 -25.46 -47.05 28.87
N SER A 388 -25.99 -46.04 29.57
CA SER A 388 -25.48 -44.69 29.39
C SER A 388 -23.97 -44.75 29.65
N TYR A 389 -23.16 -44.76 28.58
CA TYR A 389 -21.75 -44.41 28.70
C TYR A 389 -21.69 -42.90 28.98
N SER A 390 -21.96 -42.53 30.22
CA SER A 390 -21.45 -41.30 30.80
C SER A 390 -19.95 -41.53 31.02
N PHE A 391 -19.14 -41.12 30.05
CA PHE A 391 -17.70 -41.01 30.23
C PHE A 391 -17.45 -39.76 31.08
N ASN A 392 -17.53 -39.94 32.40
CA ASN A 392 -17.06 -38.93 33.36
C ASN A 392 -15.53 -38.82 33.25
N GLU A 393 -15.06 -37.58 33.28
CA GLU A 393 -13.65 -37.19 33.29
C GLU A 393 -12.84 -37.98 34.32
N THR A 394 -11.82 -38.70 33.84
CA THR A 394 -10.49 -38.83 34.45
C THR A 394 -9.63 -39.63 33.48
N MET A 395 -8.85 -38.92 32.66
CA MET A 395 -7.71 -39.52 31.98
C MET A 395 -6.65 -39.86 33.03
N ASP A 396 -6.54 -41.13 33.40
CA ASP A 396 -5.38 -41.64 34.13
C ASP A 396 -4.34 -42.11 33.10
N PHE A 397 -3.33 -41.28 32.87
CA PHE A 397 -2.13 -41.61 32.09
C PHE A 397 -1.25 -42.53 32.96
N GLY A 398 -1.57 -43.82 33.00
CA GLY A 398 -0.94 -44.71 33.97
C GLY A 398 -0.90 -46.20 33.60
N ALA A 399 -0.95 -46.58 32.32
CA ALA A 399 -0.64 -47.96 31.90
C ALA A 399 -0.42 -48.05 30.38
N LEU A 400 0.70 -47.51 29.90
CA LEU A 400 1.26 -47.90 28.61
C LEU A 400 1.86 -49.29 28.78
N ASP A 401 1.06 -50.32 28.51
CA ASP A 401 1.54 -51.69 28.36
C ASP A 401 2.42 -51.77 27.11
N LEU A 402 3.73 -51.80 27.37
CA LEU A 402 4.84 -51.83 26.42
C LEU A 402 5.00 -53.17 25.67
N GLN A 403 3.99 -54.05 25.68
CA GLN A 403 4.04 -55.34 24.98
C GLN A 403 3.40 -55.37 23.59
N GLY A 404 2.67 -54.32 23.17
CA GLY A 404 2.08 -54.24 21.83
C GLY A 404 3.02 -53.73 20.72
N ALA A 405 4.08 -53.00 21.07
CA ALA A 405 4.88 -52.23 20.11
C ALA A 405 6.08 -53.00 19.50
N GLN A 406 6.41 -54.20 19.97
CA GLN A 406 7.56 -54.98 19.47
C GLN A 406 7.25 -55.93 18.29
N ARG A 407 6.01 -55.98 17.79
CA ARG A 407 5.63 -56.84 16.64
C ARG A 407 5.50 -56.13 15.29
N PHE A 408 5.73 -54.82 15.21
CA PHE A 408 5.47 -54.04 13.98
C PHE A 408 6.72 -53.52 13.23
N TYR A 409 7.94 -53.80 13.68
CA TYR A 409 9.20 -53.44 12.98
C TYR A 409 10.11 -54.64 12.70
N GLY A 410 9.53 -55.72 12.17
CA GLY A 410 10.27 -56.91 11.75
C GLY A 410 9.66 -57.52 10.50
N GLY A 411 9.77 -56.81 9.38
CA GLY A 411 9.35 -57.36 8.08
C GLY A 411 8.92 -56.32 7.06
N LEU A 412 9.83 -55.41 6.70
CA LEU A 412 10.07 -54.88 5.34
C LEU A 412 11.23 -53.90 5.36
#